data_AF-A0A381R6A0-F1
#
_entry.id   AF-A0A381R6A0-F1
#
_cell.length_a   1.000
_cell.length_b   1.000
_cell.length_c   1.000
_cell.angle_alpha   90.00
_cell.angle_beta   90.00
_cell.angle_gamma   90.00
#
_symmetry.space_group_name_H-M   'P 1'
#
loop_
_entity.id
_entity.type
_entity.pdbx_description
1 polymer ?
#
loop_
_entity_poly.entity_id
_entity_poly.type
_entity_poly.pdbx_seq_one_letter_code
_entity_poly.pdbx_strand_id
1 'polypeptide(L)' 'MFRVEVEIGDNIHEVLAHISGKMRMHYIKILPGDMVKLEISPYDLSRGRITYRNK' A
#
# COMPACT_ATOMS: atom_id res chain seq x y z
N MET A 1 9.50 4.28 2.57
CA MET A 1 8.80 3.05 2.14
C MET A 1 7.90 2.66 3.29
N PHE A 2 6.69 2.17 3.03
CA PHE A 2 5.73 1.79 4.05
C PHE A 2 5.59 0.28 4.05
N ARG A 3 5.61 -0.34 5.23
CA ARG A 3 5.24 -1.74 5.40
C ARG A 3 3.73 -1.78 5.57
N VAL A 4 3.07 -2.54 4.70
CA VAL A 4 1.63 -2.74 4.77
C VAL A 4 1.36 -4.22 4.83
N GLU A 5 0.53 -4.62 5.80
CA GLU A 5 0.02 -5.97 5.91
C GLU A 5 -1.20 -6.08 5.01
N VAL A 6 -1.17 -7.06 4.10
CA VAL A 6 -2.27 -7.33 3.18
C VAL A 6 -2.70 -8.77 3.39
N GLU A 7 -3.97 -8.96 3.72
CA GLU A 7 -4.60 -10.27 3.75
C GLU A 7 -5.04 -10.63 2.33
N ILE A 8 -4.39 -11.62 1.73
CA ILE A 8 -4.79 -12.18 0.44
C ILE A 8 -5.22 -13.63 0.70
N GLY A 9 -6.52 -13.84 0.88
CA GLY A 9 -7.08 -15.15 1.30
C GLY A 9 -6.65 -15.50 2.73
N ASP A 10 -6.10 -16.70 2.93
CA ASP A 10 -5.62 -17.20 4.24
C ASP A 10 -4.17 -16.80 4.58
N ASN A 11 -3.49 -16.02 3.73
CA ASN A 11 -2.09 -15.63 3.95
C ASN A 11 -1.94 -14.14 4.25
N ILE A 12 -1.27 -13.85 5.36
CA ILE A 12 -0.83 -12.49 5.73
C ILE A 12 0.48 -12.22 5.00
N HIS A 13 0.47 -11.30 4.04
CA HIS A 13 1.67 -10.87 3.33
C HIS A 13 2.10 -9.48 3.79
N GLU A 14 3.36 -9.36 4.19
CA GLU A 14 4.01 -8.07 4.39
C GLU A 14 4.49 -7.52 3.05
N VAL A 15 3.92 -6.41 2.61
CA VAL A 15 4.28 -5.77 1.35
C VAL A 15 5.05 -4.48 1.61
N LEU A 16 6.18 -4.33 0.93
CA LEU A 16 6.91 -3.07 0.89
C LEU A 16 6.31 -2.18 -0.19
N ALA A 17 5.62 -1.14 0.25
CA ALA A 17 4.92 -0.24 -0.64
C ALA A 17 5.53 1.16 -0.71
N HIS A 18 5.43 1.76 -1.89
CA HIS A 18 5.73 3.17 -2.09
C HIS A 18 4.46 3.96 -2.39
N ILE A 19 4.44 5.20 -1.94
CA ILE A 19 3.36 6.14 -2.24
C ILE A 19 3.41 6.53 -3.72
N SER A 20 2.26 6.50 -4.39
CA SER A 20 2.13 7.05 -5.74
C SER A 20 2.47 8.54 -5.79
N GLY A 21 3.14 8.99 -6.86
CA GLY A 21 3.47 10.41 -7.05
C GLY A 21 2.25 11.33 -6.92
N LYS A 22 1.08 10.87 -7.37
CA LYS A 22 -0.19 11.63 -7.23
C LYS A 22 -0.52 11.93 -5.77
N MET A 23 -0.33 10.98 -4.86
CA MET A 23 -0.60 11.17 -3.44
C MET A 23 0.40 12.13 -2.78
N ARG A 24 1.67 12.12 -3.22
CA ARG A 24 2.67 13.10 -2.79
C ARG A 24 2.27 14.52 -3.18
N MET A 25 1.79 14.70 -4.42
CA MET A 25 1.32 16.01 -4.92
C MET A 25 0.11 16.53 -4.12
N HIS A 26 -0.77 15.65 -3.67
CA HIS A 26 -1.96 16.01 -2.88
C HIS A 26 -1.69 16.06 -1.37
N TYR A 27 -0.42 15.97 -0.93
CA TYR A 27 -0.02 15.98 0.47
C TYR A 27 -0.76 14.97 1.35
N ILE A 28 -1.15 13.82 0.78
CA ILE A 28 -1.82 12.76 1.53
C ILE A 28 -0.77 12.10 2.43
N LYS A 29 -0.87 12.37 3.73
CA LYS A 29 -0.08 11.69 4.76
C LYS A 29 -0.67 10.32 5.02
N ILE A 30 0.18 9.32 5.21
CA ILE A 30 -0.22 7.99 5.64
C ILE A 30 0.27 7.81 7.07
N LEU A 31 -0.64 7.47 7.96
CA LEU A 31 -0.36 7.16 9.36
C LEU A 31 -0.49 5.64 9.57
N PRO A 32 0.22 5.07 10.54
CA PRO A 32 0.01 3.67 10.94
C PRO A 32 -1.46 3.48 11.37
N GLY A 33 -2.12 2.46 10.84
CA GLY A 33 -3.55 2.19 11.09
C GLY A 33 -4.51 2.71 10.02
N ASP A 34 -4.03 3.46 9.03
CA ASP A 34 -4.86 3.87 7.89
C ASP A 34 -5.12 2.70 6.92
N MET A 35 -6.38 2.58 6.48
CA MET A 35 -6.72 1.66 5.39
C MET A 35 -6.32 2.27 4.04
N VAL A 36 -5.47 1.56 3.31
CA VAL A 36 -4.95 1.99 2.02
C VAL A 36 -5.24 0.96 0.95
N LYS A 37 -5.54 1.42 -0.26
CA LYS A 37 -5.60 0.58 -1.44
C LYS A 37 -4.21 0.47 -2.05
N LEU A 38 -3.81 -0.78 -2.26
CA LEU A 38 -2.56 -1.15 -2.88
C LEU A 38 -2.83 -1.80 -4.23
N GLU A 39 -2.01 -1.46 -5.21
CA GLU A 39 -1.84 -2.24 -6.43
C GLU A 39 -0.55 -3.05 -6.30
N ILE A 40 -0.65 -4.35 -6.54
CA ILE A 40 0.47 -5.29 -6.48
C ILE A 40 0.63 -5.90 -7.87
N SER A 41 1.87 -6.13 -8.28
CA SER A 41 2.13 -6.86 -9.51
C SER A 41 1.89 -8.35 -9.28
N PRO A 42 1.18 -9.07 -10.18
CA PRO A 42 0.94 -10.50 -10.02
C PRO A 42 2.22 -11.36 -9.99
N TYR A 43 3.36 -10.78 -10.38
CA TYR A 43 4.67 -11.43 -10.40
C TYR A 43 5.46 -11.25 -9.10
N ASP A 44 5.25 -10.15 -8.38
CA ASP A 44 6.01 -9.78 -7.19
C ASP A 44 5.05 -9.35 -6.07
N LEU A 45 4.69 -10.31 -5.21
CA LEU A 45 3.80 -10.08 -4.08
C LEU A 45 4.45 -9.24 -2.96
N SER A 46 5.78 -9.14 -2.92
CA SER A 46 6.50 -8.39 -1.88
C SER A 46 6.55 -6.87 -2.12
N ARG A 47 6.19 -6.40 -3.32
CA ARG A 47 6.27 -4.97 -3.69
C ARG A 47 4.92 -4.44 -4.17
N GLY A 48 4.53 -3.30 -3.62
CA GLY A 48 3.25 -2.67 -3.93
C GLY A 48 3.36 -1.17 -4.19
N ARG A 49 2.31 -0.62 -4.79
CA ARG A 49 2.12 0.82 -4.95
C ARG A 49 0.84 1.25 -4.27
N ILE A 50 0.94 2.21 -3.35
CA ILE A 50 -0.24 2.80 -2.69
C ILE A 50 -0.85 3.81 -3.65
N THR A 51 -2.08 3.56 -4.07
CA THR A 51 -2.81 4.43 -5.00
C THR A 51 -3.81 5.33 -4.29
N TYR A 52 -4.41 4.85 -3.21
CA TYR A 52 -5.48 5.55 -2.53
C TYR A 52 -5.46 5.28 -1.03
N ARG A 53 -5.85 6.29 -0.25
CA ARG A 53 -6.14 6.16 1.18
C ARG A 53 -7.65 6.28 1.33
N ASN A 54 -8.30 5.25 1.87
CA ASN A 54 -9.70 5.36 2.26
C ASN A 54 -9.78 6.21 3.53
N LYS A 55 -10.86 7.00 3.64
CA LYS A 55 -11.10 7.88 4.79
C LYS A 55 -11.87 7.15 5.88
#